data_AF-A0A151I674-F1
#
_entry.id   AF-A0A151I674-F1
#
_cell.length_a   1.000
_cell.length_b   1.000
_cell.length_c   1.000
_cell.angle_alpha   90.00
_cell.angle_beta   90.00
_cell.angle_gamma   90.00
#
_symmetry.space_group_name_H-M   'P 1'
#
loop_
_entity.id
_entity.type
_entity.pdbx_description
1 polymer ?
#
loop_
_entity_poly.entity_id
_entity_poly.type
_entity_poly.pdbx_seq_one_letter_code
_entity_poly.pdbx_strand_id
1 'polypeptide(L)'
;MLLFQVVSIISGCLPIKICDEFLITQEISCRNFFEKEKSRLDSKLIWLLRKKEKLNLINIKPIKYHCLNESSSDILISPQVFSSHSSSSLNTLRKKWFVNLSSVDIPYNVMCFLQLGENFALPFNNRTKIVFECIKGIESSVLKMPITRRMDITNHSIPILNNIVSAPKFTSPTTKKLSELESHTVDFIKKHPNVIYTHADKGNVTVALDKDVYVSNMNSLFSDSNTYEIIKKDPTKKLTSSLRVMLTEWKNKDYIDGSEYRKLYCSDGMLPRAYGLPKIHKPDCPLRIIVSSIGSLLHSLASFLHEILFETIPVADSNIKNSFKLIEKLKCFNNADISIKHDANSYPSYYKVQQAKRDCYPLIQAIKITDTSAEINLQALLDLTVHRMSKVFNIKKHSETDKFILISKWGFDGASS
;
A
#
# COMPACT_ATOMS: atom_id res chain seq x y z
N MET A 1 9.87 -16.80 -3.80
CA MET A 1 10.27 -18.17 -3.39
C MET A 1 11.76 -18.23 -3.05
N LEU A 2 12.64 -17.64 -3.84
CA LEU A 2 14.09 -17.56 -3.56
C LEU A 2 14.46 -16.71 -2.33
N LEU A 3 13.83 -15.54 -2.11
CA LEU A 3 14.07 -14.75 -0.88
C LEU A 3 13.73 -15.56 0.40
N PHE A 4 12.76 -16.46 0.29
CA PHE A 4 12.32 -17.36 1.37
C PHE A 4 13.33 -18.49 1.61
N GLN A 5 13.94 -19.02 0.55
CA GLN A 5 15.05 -19.98 0.65
C GLN A 5 16.32 -19.29 1.18
N VAL A 6 16.62 -18.07 0.75
CA VAL A 6 17.77 -17.31 1.22
C VAL A 6 17.61 -16.96 2.71
N VAL A 7 16.45 -16.45 3.13
CA VAL A 7 16.18 -16.16 4.56
C VAL A 7 16.16 -17.46 5.39
N SER A 8 15.62 -18.57 4.87
CA SER A 8 15.60 -19.86 5.57
C SER A 8 16.97 -20.54 5.64
N ILE A 9 17.84 -20.34 4.65
CA ILE A 9 19.23 -20.83 4.65
C ILE A 9 20.07 -19.97 5.58
N ILE A 10 19.91 -18.64 5.52
CA ILE A 10 20.58 -17.69 6.43
C ILE A 10 20.15 -17.95 7.89
N SER A 11 18.86 -18.18 8.16
CA SER A 11 18.39 -18.48 9.53
C SER A 11 18.83 -19.87 10.03
N GLY A 12 19.14 -20.81 9.13
CA GLY A 12 19.64 -22.14 9.49
C GLY A 12 21.16 -22.21 9.65
N CYS A 13 21.90 -21.29 9.03
CA CYS A 13 23.37 -21.27 9.01
C CYS A 13 24.00 -20.28 9.98
N LEU A 14 23.24 -19.29 10.49
CA LEU A 14 23.75 -18.36 11.49
C LEU A 14 23.52 -18.90 12.92
N PRO A 15 24.56 -18.93 13.78
CA PRO A 15 24.40 -19.24 15.20
C PRO A 15 23.37 -18.32 15.84
N ILE A 16 22.45 -18.90 16.63
CA ILE A 16 21.35 -18.19 17.31
C ILE A 16 21.84 -16.93 18.04
N LYS A 17 23.01 -16.98 18.69
CA LYS A 17 23.65 -15.84 19.36
C LYS A 17 23.92 -14.63 18.45
N ILE A 18 24.22 -14.84 17.17
CA ILE A 18 24.49 -13.77 16.20
C ILE A 18 23.19 -13.13 15.71
N CYS A 19 22.14 -13.93 15.52
CA CYS A 19 20.79 -13.43 15.23
C CYS A 19 20.21 -12.63 16.41
N ASP A 20 20.43 -13.09 17.64
CA ASP A 20 20.01 -12.40 18.86
C ASP A 20 20.67 -11.01 18.99
N GLU A 21 21.98 -10.91 18.78
CA GLU A 21 22.71 -9.61 18.82
C GLU A 21 22.34 -8.66 17.67
N PHE A 22 22.06 -9.19 16.47
CA PHE A 22 21.57 -8.40 15.32
C PHE A 22 20.20 -7.78 15.59
N LEU A 23 19.31 -8.51 16.26
CA LEU A 23 17.96 -8.02 16.57
C LEU A 23 17.98 -7.04 17.76
N ILE A 24 18.86 -7.25 18.74
CA ILE A 24 19.11 -6.31 19.85
C ILE A 24 19.63 -4.96 19.35
N THR A 25 20.53 -4.94 18.36
CA THR A 25 21.08 -3.69 17.77
C THR A 25 20.08 -2.91 16.90
N GLN A 26 18.94 -3.51 16.57
CA GLN A 26 17.82 -2.87 15.85
C GLN A 26 16.64 -2.54 16.77
N GLU A 27 16.78 -2.68 18.09
CA GLU A 27 15.70 -2.53 19.09
C GLU A 27 14.48 -3.46 18.85
N ILE A 28 14.67 -4.59 18.15
CA ILE A 28 13.60 -5.54 17.84
C ILE A 28 13.79 -6.79 18.70
N SER A 29 12.79 -7.15 19.52
CA SER A 29 12.81 -8.39 20.31
C SER A 29 12.92 -9.62 19.40
N CYS A 30 14.00 -10.39 19.57
CA CYS A 30 14.28 -11.60 18.79
C CYS A 30 13.16 -12.65 18.91
N ARG A 31 12.57 -12.75 20.10
CA ARG A 31 11.41 -13.59 20.39
C ARG A 31 10.19 -13.16 19.57
N ASN A 32 9.93 -11.86 19.46
CA ASN A 32 8.79 -11.34 18.71
C ASN A 32 8.96 -11.52 17.20
N PHE A 33 10.19 -11.41 16.67
CA PHE A 33 10.47 -11.67 15.26
C PHE A 33 10.25 -13.15 14.90
N PHE A 34 10.81 -14.08 15.70
CA PHE A 34 10.65 -15.51 15.48
C PHE A 34 9.20 -15.99 15.71
N GLU A 35 8.52 -15.51 16.74
CA GLU A 35 7.09 -15.78 16.97
C GLU A 35 6.24 -15.29 15.79
N LYS A 36 6.54 -14.09 15.27
CA LYS A 36 5.81 -13.50 14.13
C LYS A 36 6.09 -14.23 12.83
N GLU A 37 7.34 -14.62 12.55
CA GLU A 37 7.68 -15.39 11.35
C GLU A 37 7.18 -16.83 11.44
N LYS A 38 7.24 -17.47 12.62
CA LYS A 38 6.62 -18.77 12.88
C LYS A 38 5.11 -18.70 12.69
N SER A 39 4.44 -17.72 13.28
CA SER A 39 3.00 -17.49 13.09
C SER A 39 2.64 -17.25 11.61
N ARG A 40 3.49 -16.52 10.87
CA ARG A 40 3.32 -16.27 9.44
C ARG A 40 3.52 -17.56 8.61
N LEU A 41 4.52 -18.36 8.95
CA LEU A 41 4.82 -19.66 8.35
C LEU A 41 3.71 -20.67 8.60
N ASP A 42 3.27 -20.80 9.85
CA ASP A 42 2.17 -21.67 10.27
C ASP A 42 0.86 -21.24 9.62
N SER A 43 0.56 -19.93 9.59
CA SER A 43 -0.62 -19.40 8.89
C SER A 43 -0.57 -19.69 7.39
N LYS A 44 0.62 -19.62 6.77
CA LYS A 44 0.80 -19.92 5.35
C LYS A 44 0.74 -21.42 5.07
N LEU A 45 1.26 -22.25 5.95
CA LEU A 45 1.18 -23.71 5.86
C LEU A 45 -0.26 -24.17 6.06
N ILE A 46 -0.98 -23.66 7.06
CA ILE A 46 -2.42 -23.90 7.28
C ILE A 46 -3.22 -23.42 6.06
N TRP A 47 -2.90 -22.25 5.49
CA TRP A 47 -3.54 -21.78 4.27
C TRP A 47 -3.26 -22.69 3.07
N LEU A 48 -2.02 -23.17 2.90
CA LEU A 48 -1.64 -24.09 1.84
C LEU A 48 -2.29 -25.47 2.01
N LEU A 49 -2.37 -25.99 3.24
CA LEU A 49 -3.07 -27.22 3.59
C LEU A 49 -4.57 -27.08 3.31
N ARG A 50 -5.21 -25.99 3.75
CA ARG A 50 -6.60 -25.65 3.41
C ARG A 50 -6.81 -25.46 1.90
N LYS A 51 -5.81 -24.96 1.19
CA LYS A 51 -5.85 -24.83 -0.29
C LYS A 51 -5.73 -26.18 -0.97
N LYS A 52 -4.93 -27.10 -0.42
CA LYS A 52 -4.79 -28.49 -0.88
C LYS A 52 -6.05 -29.30 -0.59
N GLU A 53 -6.71 -29.07 0.55
CA GLU A 53 -8.05 -29.59 0.85
C GLU A 53 -9.12 -28.99 -0.07
N LYS A 54 -9.06 -27.69 -0.35
CA LYS A 54 -9.94 -27.00 -1.33
C LYS A 54 -9.72 -27.40 -2.78
N LEU A 55 -8.73 -28.23 -3.12
CA LEU A 55 -8.65 -28.81 -4.47
C LEU A 55 -9.63 -29.99 -4.64
N ASN A 56 -10.19 -30.52 -3.55
CA ASN A 56 -11.35 -31.42 -3.60
C ASN A 56 -12.65 -30.60 -3.45
N LEU A 57 -13.01 -29.80 -4.46
CA LEU A 57 -14.31 -29.12 -4.55
C LEU A 57 -15.44 -30.10 -4.95
N ILE A 58 -15.51 -31.24 -4.28
CA ILE A 58 -16.57 -32.22 -4.50
C ILE A 58 -17.62 -31.99 -3.41
N ASN A 59 -18.87 -31.70 -3.81
CA ASN A 59 -20.06 -31.50 -2.95
C ASN A 59 -20.20 -30.19 -2.16
N ILE A 60 -19.83 -29.02 -2.72
CA ILE A 60 -20.28 -27.74 -2.14
C ILE A 60 -21.74 -27.49 -2.53
N LYS A 61 -22.63 -27.38 -1.54
CA LYS A 61 -24.06 -27.07 -1.76
C LYS A 61 -24.22 -25.66 -2.35
N PRO A 62 -25.13 -25.45 -3.32
CA PRO A 62 -25.40 -24.12 -3.87
C PRO A 62 -25.87 -23.16 -2.78
N ILE A 63 -25.42 -21.91 -2.85
CA ILE A 63 -25.92 -20.86 -1.96
C ILE A 63 -27.18 -20.29 -2.60
N LYS A 64 -28.31 -20.35 -1.89
CA LYS A 64 -29.59 -19.79 -2.32
C LYS A 64 -29.77 -18.42 -1.66
N TYR A 65 -29.85 -17.37 -2.47
CA TYR A 65 -30.17 -16.02 -1.99
C TYR A 65 -31.63 -15.71 -2.29
N HIS A 66 -32.40 -15.36 -1.26
CA HIS A 66 -33.73 -14.79 -1.42
C HIS A 66 -33.61 -13.27 -1.53
N CYS A 67 -33.97 -12.72 -2.70
CA CYS A 67 -34.05 -11.28 -2.89
C CYS A 67 -35.39 -10.78 -2.33
N LEU A 68 -35.37 -9.81 -1.42
CA LEU A 68 -36.57 -9.33 -0.73
C LEU A 68 -37.41 -8.31 -1.54
N ASN A 69 -37.02 -7.94 -2.76
CA ASN A 69 -37.77 -6.97 -3.57
C ASN A 69 -38.24 -7.51 -4.94
N GLU A 70 -39.58 -7.42 -5.11
CA GLU A 70 -40.47 -7.32 -6.27
C GLU A 70 -40.40 -8.24 -7.51
N SER A 71 -39.49 -9.21 -7.57
CA SER A 71 -39.75 -10.39 -8.42
C SER A 71 -39.06 -11.59 -7.79
N SER A 72 -39.83 -12.40 -7.08
CA SER A 72 -39.43 -13.59 -6.33
C SER A 72 -38.79 -14.64 -7.25
N SER A 73 -37.50 -14.44 -7.54
CA SER A 73 -36.64 -15.41 -8.20
C SER A 73 -35.47 -15.70 -7.28
N ASP A 74 -35.36 -16.97 -6.90
CA ASP A 74 -34.26 -17.44 -6.06
C ASP A 74 -32.99 -17.49 -6.90
N ILE A 75 -31.99 -16.67 -6.56
CA ILE A 75 -30.70 -16.73 -7.23
C ILE A 75 -29.93 -17.90 -6.61
N LEU A 76 -29.79 -18.99 -7.38
CA LEU A 76 -29.03 -20.16 -7.00
C LEU A 76 -27.60 -20.06 -7.55
N ILE A 77 -26.63 -19.76 -6.69
CA ILE A 77 -25.21 -19.70 -7.08
C ILE A 77 -24.60 -21.08 -6.83
N SER A 78 -24.47 -21.87 -7.89
CA SER A 78 -23.76 -23.16 -7.83
C SER A 78 -22.26 -22.98 -8.07
N PRO A 79 -21.39 -23.57 -7.24
CA PRO A 79 -19.93 -23.56 -7.44
C PRO A 79 -19.49 -24.17 -8.77
N GLN A 80 -20.30 -25.05 -9.35
CA GLN A 80 -20.02 -25.75 -10.61
C GLN A 80 -20.12 -24.84 -11.85
N VAL A 81 -20.76 -23.67 -11.73
CA VAL A 81 -20.86 -22.68 -12.80
C VAL A 81 -19.51 -22.00 -13.08
N PHE A 82 -18.60 -22.01 -12.09
CA PHE A 82 -17.24 -21.50 -12.24
C PHE A 82 -16.36 -22.61 -12.82
N SER A 83 -16.32 -22.72 -14.14
CA SER A 83 -15.43 -23.64 -14.85
C SER A 83 -13.98 -23.37 -14.44
N SER A 84 -13.24 -24.41 -14.06
CA SER A 84 -11.79 -24.36 -13.73
C SER A 84 -10.91 -24.07 -14.95
N HIS A 85 -11.52 -23.78 -16.12
CA HIS A 85 -10.84 -23.46 -17.36
C HIS A 85 -10.46 -21.99 -17.42
N SER A 86 -9.53 -21.58 -16.57
CA SER A 86 -8.72 -20.41 -16.89
C SER A 86 -7.52 -20.90 -17.70
N SER A 87 -7.61 -20.79 -19.02
CA SER A 87 -6.45 -20.89 -19.91
C SER A 87 -5.30 -20.05 -19.35
N SER A 88 -4.06 -20.55 -19.49
CA SER A 88 -2.88 -19.89 -18.94
C SER A 88 -2.80 -18.44 -19.44
N SER A 89 -2.66 -17.48 -18.53
CA SER A 89 -2.48 -16.05 -18.88
C SER A 89 -1.21 -15.79 -19.70
N LEU A 90 -0.37 -16.79 -19.94
CA LEU A 90 0.76 -16.70 -20.87
C LEU A 90 0.36 -16.92 -22.34
N ASN A 91 -0.79 -17.55 -22.57
CA ASN A 91 -1.26 -17.93 -23.90
C ASN A 91 -2.59 -17.25 -24.27
N THR A 92 -3.31 -16.70 -23.30
CA THR A 92 -4.61 -16.06 -23.51
C THR A 92 -4.66 -14.65 -22.96
N LEU A 93 -5.11 -13.72 -23.81
CA LEU A 93 -5.37 -12.35 -23.40
C LEU A 93 -6.64 -12.28 -22.56
N ARG A 94 -6.53 -11.62 -21.41
CA ARG A 94 -7.68 -11.31 -20.56
C ARG A 94 -8.09 -9.87 -20.82
N LYS A 95 -9.34 -9.71 -21.31
CA LYS A 95 -9.92 -8.37 -21.49
C LYS A 95 -9.79 -7.59 -20.19
N LYS A 96 -9.31 -6.34 -20.28
CA LYS A 96 -9.05 -5.39 -19.18
C LYS A 96 -7.73 -5.54 -18.40
N TRP A 97 -6.88 -6.55 -18.64
CA TRP A 97 -5.59 -6.67 -17.93
C TRP A 97 -4.44 -5.90 -18.62
N PHE A 98 -4.58 -5.72 -19.93
CA PHE A 98 -3.76 -4.83 -20.74
C PHE A 98 -4.69 -3.97 -21.61
N VAL A 99 -4.38 -2.68 -21.74
CA VAL A 99 -5.11 -1.74 -22.58
C VAL A 99 -4.10 -1.02 -23.48
N ASN A 100 -4.23 -1.20 -24.79
CA ASN A 100 -3.45 -0.43 -25.75
C ASN A 100 -4.21 0.85 -26.13
N LEU A 101 -3.71 1.99 -25.69
CA LEU A 101 -4.19 3.33 -26.09
C LEU A 101 -3.18 4.02 -27.02
N SER A 102 -2.09 3.34 -27.41
CA SER A 102 -1.11 3.88 -28.33
C SER A 102 -1.51 3.63 -29.78
N SER A 103 -0.93 4.41 -30.68
CA SER A 103 -1.06 4.27 -32.14
C SER A 103 -0.39 3.01 -32.70
N VAL A 104 0.48 2.36 -31.91
CA VAL A 104 1.27 1.20 -32.34
C VAL A 104 0.47 -0.08 -32.15
N ASP A 105 0.45 -0.93 -33.17
CA ASP A 105 -0.10 -2.29 -33.05
C ASP A 105 0.90 -3.19 -32.31
N ILE A 106 0.50 -3.67 -31.13
CA ILE A 106 1.37 -4.44 -30.24
C ILE A 106 1.12 -5.93 -30.47
N PRO A 107 2.14 -6.74 -30.84
CA PRO A 107 1.97 -8.15 -31.13
C PRO A 107 1.34 -8.94 -29.98
N TYR A 108 0.53 -9.95 -30.31
CA TYR A 108 -0.21 -10.78 -29.35
C TYR A 108 0.66 -11.37 -28.22
N ASN A 109 1.85 -11.88 -28.56
CA ASN A 109 2.79 -12.43 -27.60
C ASN A 109 3.32 -11.37 -26.62
N VAL A 110 3.54 -10.14 -27.09
CA VAL A 110 3.96 -9.00 -26.26
C VAL A 110 2.81 -8.59 -25.34
N MET A 111 1.58 -8.51 -25.85
CA MET A 111 0.40 -8.23 -25.02
C MET A 111 0.20 -9.27 -23.91
N CYS A 112 0.39 -10.56 -24.21
CA CYS A 112 0.31 -11.66 -23.23
C CYS A 112 1.33 -11.53 -22.09
N PHE A 113 2.49 -10.94 -22.38
CA PHE A 113 3.50 -10.67 -21.35
C PHE A 113 3.16 -9.40 -20.56
N LEU A 114 2.81 -8.31 -21.24
CA LEU A 114 2.51 -7.01 -20.60
C LEU A 114 1.29 -7.07 -19.66
N GLN A 115 0.30 -7.93 -19.94
CA GLN A 115 -0.87 -8.11 -19.07
C GLN A 115 -0.54 -8.75 -17.69
N LEU A 116 0.66 -9.30 -17.51
CA LEU A 116 1.09 -9.83 -16.21
C LEU A 116 1.29 -8.70 -15.18
N GLY A 117 1.57 -7.48 -15.65
CA GLY A 117 1.76 -6.29 -14.82
C GLY A 117 3.15 -6.19 -14.19
N GLU A 118 3.49 -4.99 -13.71
CA GLU A 118 4.80 -4.66 -13.14
C GLU A 118 5.14 -5.46 -11.86
N ASN A 119 4.11 -5.89 -11.12
CA ASN A 119 4.27 -6.68 -9.89
C ASN A 119 4.49 -8.17 -10.16
N PHE A 120 4.50 -8.61 -11.42
CA PHE A 120 4.77 -9.99 -11.78
C PHE A 120 6.26 -10.32 -11.65
N ALA A 121 6.58 -11.22 -10.73
CA ALA A 121 7.96 -11.64 -10.52
C ALA A 121 8.41 -12.60 -11.63
N LEU A 122 9.31 -12.13 -12.50
CA LEU A 122 9.94 -12.96 -13.52
C LEU A 122 10.92 -13.97 -12.89
N PRO A 123 11.08 -15.16 -13.50
CA PRO A 123 12.12 -16.09 -13.13
C PRO A 123 13.50 -15.44 -13.30
N PHE A 124 14.31 -15.51 -12.25
CA PHE A 124 15.55 -14.74 -12.15
C PHE A 124 16.65 -15.30 -13.06
N ASN A 125 16.90 -14.63 -14.18
CA ASN A 125 17.90 -15.08 -15.16
C ASN A 125 19.30 -14.45 -14.96
N ASN A 126 19.41 -13.27 -14.33
CA ASN A 126 20.68 -12.56 -14.16
C ASN A 126 21.30 -12.79 -12.77
N ARG A 127 22.08 -13.88 -12.64
CA ARG A 127 22.73 -14.28 -11.38
C ARG A 127 23.75 -13.26 -10.88
N THR A 128 24.53 -12.66 -11.77
CA THR A 128 25.56 -11.67 -11.40
C THR A 128 24.93 -10.45 -10.74
N LYS A 129 23.80 -9.97 -11.28
CA LYS A 129 23.06 -8.85 -10.68
C LYS A 129 22.53 -9.21 -9.29
N ILE A 130 22.05 -10.43 -9.09
CA ILE A 130 21.56 -10.90 -7.78
C ILE A 130 22.70 -10.90 -6.76
N VAL A 131 23.83 -11.51 -7.12
CA VAL A 131 25.01 -11.56 -6.24
C VAL A 131 25.45 -10.14 -5.88
N PHE A 132 25.48 -9.24 -6.86
CA PHE A 132 25.84 -7.84 -6.62
C PHE A 132 24.88 -7.12 -5.67
N GLU A 133 23.57 -7.27 -5.84
CA GLU A 133 22.57 -6.70 -4.92
C GLU A 133 22.62 -7.35 -3.53
N CYS A 134 22.88 -8.65 -3.45
CA CYS A 134 23.10 -9.33 -2.16
C CYS A 134 24.36 -8.81 -1.46
N ILE A 135 25.46 -8.61 -2.17
CA ILE A 135 26.69 -8.03 -1.62
C ILE A 135 26.41 -6.63 -1.09
N LYS A 136 25.74 -5.77 -1.86
CA LYS A 136 25.35 -4.43 -1.39
C LYS A 136 24.54 -4.48 -0.10
N GLY A 137 23.54 -5.36 -0.05
CA GLY A 137 22.69 -5.53 1.13
C GLY A 137 23.46 -6.01 2.35
N ILE A 138 24.37 -6.97 2.18
CA ILE A 138 25.24 -7.48 3.24
C ILE A 138 26.19 -6.38 3.73
N GLU A 139 26.95 -5.75 2.82
CA GLU A 139 27.90 -4.68 3.16
C GLU A 139 27.21 -3.52 3.89
N SER A 140 26.07 -3.06 3.38
CA SER A 140 25.30 -1.99 4.01
C SER A 140 24.79 -2.36 5.40
N SER A 141 24.41 -3.62 5.61
CA SER A 141 23.88 -4.09 6.90
C SER A 141 24.97 -4.25 7.95
N VAL A 142 26.17 -4.65 7.52
CA VAL A 142 27.28 -4.99 8.40
C VAL A 142 28.21 -3.78 8.67
N LEU A 143 28.01 -2.66 7.96
CA LEU A 143 28.79 -1.43 8.11
C LEU A 143 28.89 -0.92 9.56
N LYS A 144 27.81 -1.06 10.34
CA LYS A 144 27.73 -0.62 11.75
C LYS A 144 28.24 -1.67 12.76
N MET A 145 28.66 -2.85 12.30
CA MET A 145 29.10 -3.95 13.16
C MET A 145 30.61 -3.91 13.43
N PRO A 146 31.07 -4.49 14.56
CA PRO A 146 32.49 -4.72 14.83
C PRO A 146 33.17 -5.53 13.74
N ILE A 147 34.46 -5.26 13.50
CA ILE A 147 35.24 -5.86 12.39
C ILE A 147 35.23 -7.39 12.42
N THR A 148 35.34 -8.00 13.60
CA THR A 148 35.33 -9.47 13.77
C THR A 148 34.04 -10.09 13.25
N ARG A 149 32.89 -9.50 13.58
CA ARG A 149 31.58 -9.95 13.08
C ARG A 149 31.38 -9.69 11.60
N ARG A 150 31.99 -8.60 11.10
CA ARG A 150 31.97 -8.29 9.66
C ARG A 150 32.66 -9.39 8.87
N MET A 151 33.82 -9.84 9.35
CA MET A 151 34.53 -10.98 8.77
C MET A 151 33.71 -12.27 8.85
N ASP A 152 33.07 -12.56 9.99
CA ASP A 152 32.24 -13.77 10.16
C ASP A 152 31.09 -13.84 9.14
N ILE A 153 30.32 -12.75 8.99
CA ILE A 153 29.18 -12.68 8.08
C ILE A 153 29.63 -12.75 6.63
N THR A 154 30.70 -12.02 6.27
CA THR A 154 31.27 -12.08 4.93
C THR A 154 31.74 -13.49 4.59
N ASN A 155 32.46 -14.15 5.51
CA ASN A 155 32.96 -15.52 5.32
C ASN A 155 31.83 -16.55 5.17
N HIS A 156 30.71 -16.40 5.89
CA HIS A 156 29.54 -17.27 5.72
C HIS A 156 28.73 -16.96 4.46
N SER A 157 28.75 -15.70 3.99
CA SER A 157 28.00 -15.27 2.81
C SER A 157 28.67 -15.72 1.51
N ILE A 158 30.00 -15.72 1.45
CA ILE A 158 30.79 -16.15 0.26
C ILE A 158 30.36 -17.53 -0.29
N PRO A 159 30.31 -18.63 0.49
CA PRO A 159 29.93 -19.93 -0.04
C PRO A 159 28.47 -19.97 -0.48
N ILE A 160 27.56 -19.23 0.17
CA ILE A 160 26.15 -19.13 -0.23
C ILE A 160 26.03 -18.43 -1.58
N LEU A 161 26.74 -17.31 -1.78
CA LEU A 161 26.74 -16.57 -3.04
C LEU A 161 27.36 -17.40 -4.17
N ASN A 162 28.47 -18.10 -3.90
CA ASN A 162 29.09 -19.01 -4.86
C ASN A 162 28.14 -20.16 -5.24
N ASN A 163 27.41 -20.72 -4.28
CA ASN A 163 26.41 -21.76 -4.55
C ASN A 163 25.24 -21.25 -5.40
N ILE A 164 24.81 -20.00 -5.23
CA ILE A 164 23.76 -19.38 -6.08
C ILE A 164 24.25 -19.23 -7.53
N VAL A 165 25.53 -18.86 -7.73
CA VAL A 165 26.13 -18.79 -9.06
C VAL A 165 26.23 -20.17 -9.71
N SER A 166 26.67 -21.17 -8.94
CA SER A 166 26.94 -22.53 -9.39
C SER A 166 25.70 -23.43 -9.50
N ALA A 167 24.56 -23.04 -8.89
CA ALA A 167 23.34 -23.85 -8.92
C ALA A 167 22.86 -24.14 -10.35
N PRO A 168 22.33 -25.35 -10.64
CA PRO A 168 21.75 -25.63 -11.95
C PRO A 168 20.54 -24.73 -12.22
N LYS A 169 20.35 -24.31 -13.48
CA LYS A 169 19.18 -23.52 -13.88
C LYS A 169 17.95 -24.44 -13.82
N PHE A 170 17.06 -24.22 -12.85
CA PHE A 170 15.76 -24.88 -12.86
C PHE A 170 14.94 -24.32 -14.02
N THR A 171 14.79 -25.09 -15.10
CA THR A 171 14.02 -24.68 -16.28
C THR A 171 12.75 -25.50 -16.37
N SER A 172 11.63 -24.91 -15.95
CA SER A 172 10.31 -25.47 -16.28
C SER A 172 9.91 -25.05 -17.70
N PRO A 173 9.03 -25.79 -18.40
CA PRO A 173 8.47 -25.36 -19.68
C PRO A 173 7.88 -23.94 -19.62
N THR A 174 7.20 -23.61 -18.52
CA THR A 174 6.66 -22.27 -18.24
C THR A 174 7.74 -21.20 -18.13
N THR A 175 8.87 -21.53 -17.48
CA THR A 175 10.02 -20.63 -17.34
C THR A 175 10.66 -20.31 -18.69
N LYS A 176 10.82 -21.33 -19.56
CA LYS A 176 11.33 -21.14 -20.92
C LYS A 176 10.39 -20.23 -21.72
N LYS A 177 9.08 -20.49 -21.65
CA LYS A 177 8.08 -19.67 -22.33
C LYS A 177 8.09 -18.22 -21.86
N LEU A 178 8.19 -17.98 -20.55
CA LEU A 178 8.32 -16.64 -19.99
C LEU A 178 9.57 -15.92 -20.49
N SER A 179 10.70 -16.62 -20.59
CA SER A 179 11.95 -16.05 -21.09
C SER A 179 11.88 -15.67 -22.57
N GLU A 180 11.19 -16.48 -23.39
CA GLU A 180 10.92 -16.15 -24.81
C GLU A 180 10.04 -14.91 -24.93
N LEU A 181 8.94 -14.86 -24.17
CA LEU A 181 8.02 -13.72 -24.15
C LEU A 181 8.71 -12.44 -23.66
N GLU A 182 9.54 -12.55 -22.62
CA GLU A 182 10.37 -11.46 -22.09
C GLU A 182 11.30 -10.93 -23.18
N SER A 183 12.06 -11.81 -23.86
CA SER A 183 12.98 -11.42 -24.92
C SER A 183 12.25 -10.69 -26.05
N HIS A 184 11.15 -11.26 -26.55
CA HIS A 184 10.37 -10.64 -27.61
C HIS A 184 9.80 -9.28 -27.19
N THR A 185 9.37 -9.16 -25.94
CA THR A 185 8.83 -7.90 -25.39
C THR A 185 9.92 -6.85 -25.26
N VAL A 186 11.09 -7.20 -24.74
CA VAL A 186 12.23 -6.28 -24.63
C VAL A 186 12.67 -5.79 -26.01
N ASP A 187 12.75 -6.67 -26.99
CA ASP A 187 13.12 -6.31 -28.36
C ASP A 187 12.06 -5.42 -29.03
N PHE A 188 10.78 -5.69 -28.76
CA PHE A 188 9.68 -4.86 -29.24
C PHE A 188 9.74 -3.45 -28.63
N ILE A 189 9.90 -3.34 -27.30
CA ILE A 189 9.99 -2.05 -26.60
C ILE A 189 11.18 -1.23 -27.11
N LYS A 190 12.34 -1.86 -27.31
CA LYS A 190 13.53 -1.18 -27.87
C LYS A 190 13.30 -0.61 -29.26
N LYS A 191 12.51 -1.29 -30.09
CA LYS A 191 12.16 -0.82 -31.45
C LYS A 191 11.12 0.31 -31.45
N HIS A 192 10.37 0.48 -30.36
CA HIS A 192 9.29 1.47 -30.25
C HIS A 192 9.53 2.42 -29.06
N PRO A 193 10.58 3.27 -29.08
CA PRO A 193 10.90 4.17 -27.97
C PRO A 193 9.86 5.26 -27.71
N ASN A 194 8.94 5.47 -28.66
CA ASN A 194 7.84 6.43 -28.55
C ASN A 194 6.60 5.87 -27.85
N VAL A 195 6.61 4.61 -27.40
CA VAL A 195 5.52 4.03 -26.61
C VAL A 195 5.93 4.02 -25.14
N ILE A 196 5.08 4.61 -24.30
CA ILE A 196 5.19 4.53 -22.84
C ILE A 196 4.29 3.41 -22.34
N TYR A 197 4.82 2.63 -21.40
CA TYR A 197 4.05 1.64 -20.64
C TYR A 197 3.93 2.13 -19.20
N THR A 198 2.71 2.25 -18.69
CA THR A 198 2.40 2.69 -17.32
C THR A 198 1.25 1.86 -16.74
N HIS A 199 1.00 1.96 -15.44
CA HIS A 199 -0.17 1.34 -14.83
C HIS A 199 -1.38 2.27 -14.85
N ALA A 200 -2.58 1.70 -14.82
CA ALA A 200 -3.81 2.46 -14.66
C ALA A 200 -3.96 3.03 -13.24
N ASP A 201 -4.71 4.13 -13.11
CA ASP A 201 -5.06 4.73 -11.81
C ASP A 201 -5.75 3.75 -10.84
N LYS A 202 -6.54 2.82 -11.40
CA LYS A 202 -7.26 1.80 -10.64
C LYS A 202 -7.06 0.43 -11.25
N GLY A 203 -6.79 -0.54 -10.38
CA GLY A 203 -6.54 -1.93 -10.75
C GLY A 203 -5.10 -2.18 -11.22
N ASN A 204 -4.70 -3.45 -11.23
CA ASN A 204 -3.39 -3.87 -11.72
C ASN A 204 -3.43 -4.08 -13.24
N VAL A 205 -3.63 -2.99 -13.98
CA VAL A 205 -3.78 -2.99 -15.44
C VAL A 205 -2.61 -2.22 -16.06
N THR A 206 -1.95 -2.84 -17.03
CA THR A 206 -0.89 -2.19 -17.82
C THR A 206 -1.50 -1.45 -19.00
N VAL A 207 -1.09 -0.21 -19.23
CA VAL A 207 -1.56 0.67 -20.31
C VAL A 207 -0.40 1.11 -21.18
N ALA A 208 -0.55 0.97 -22.50
CA ALA A 208 0.39 1.51 -23.49
C ALA A 208 -0.14 2.83 -24.05
N LEU A 209 0.70 3.85 -24.15
CA LEU A 209 0.37 5.21 -24.60
C LEU A 209 1.46 5.75 -25.53
N ASP A 210 1.10 6.58 -26.50
CA ASP A 210 2.10 7.35 -27.24
C ASP A 210 2.75 8.39 -26.32
N LYS A 211 4.08 8.45 -26.35
CA LYS A 211 4.90 9.33 -25.52
C LYS A 211 4.56 10.80 -25.74
N ASP A 212 4.37 11.21 -26.99
CA ASP A 212 4.11 12.60 -27.33
C ASP A 212 2.72 13.03 -26.86
N VAL A 213 1.70 12.16 -27.02
CA VAL A 213 0.35 12.38 -26.50
C VAL A 213 0.37 12.48 -24.97
N TYR A 214 1.09 11.57 -24.30
CA TYR A 214 1.24 11.61 -22.85
C TYR A 214 1.88 12.91 -22.36
N VAL A 215 3.00 13.31 -22.97
CA VAL A 215 3.72 14.54 -22.60
C VAL A 215 2.84 15.77 -22.86
N SER A 216 2.13 15.81 -23.99
CA SER A 216 1.17 16.89 -24.29
C SER A 216 0.07 16.99 -23.24
N ASN A 217 -0.54 15.85 -22.87
CA ASN A 217 -1.59 15.81 -21.85
C ASN A 217 -1.06 16.23 -20.47
N MET A 218 0.14 15.81 -20.10
CA MET A 218 0.77 16.26 -18.84
C MET A 218 1.07 17.76 -18.85
N ASN A 219 1.59 18.30 -19.95
CA ASN A 219 1.86 19.74 -20.07
C ASN A 219 0.56 20.56 -20.00
N SER A 220 -0.51 20.08 -20.63
CA SER A 220 -1.84 20.69 -20.53
C SER A 220 -2.42 20.66 -19.11
N LEU A 221 -2.06 19.67 -18.29
CA LEU A 221 -2.48 19.65 -16.88
C LEU A 221 -1.66 20.63 -16.03
N PHE A 222 -0.38 20.84 -16.36
CA PHE A 222 0.50 21.78 -15.64
C PHE A 222 0.43 23.23 -16.15
N SER A 223 -0.32 23.51 -17.22
CA SER A 223 -0.49 24.87 -17.74
C SER A 223 -1.43 25.74 -16.91
N ASP A 224 -2.11 25.18 -15.90
CA ASP A 224 -2.97 25.95 -14.99
C ASP A 224 -2.13 26.88 -14.09
N SER A 225 -2.13 28.17 -14.43
CA SER A 225 -1.43 29.22 -13.69
C SER A 225 -2.08 29.59 -12.35
N ASN A 226 -3.30 29.11 -12.07
CA ASN A 226 -3.93 29.34 -10.76
C ASN A 226 -3.37 28.39 -9.69
N THR A 227 -2.97 27.18 -10.10
CA THR A 227 -2.48 26.13 -9.21
C THR A 227 -0.96 25.98 -9.24
N TYR A 228 -0.33 26.20 -10.40
CA TYR A 228 1.10 25.94 -10.61
C TYR A 228 1.89 27.20 -10.98
N GLU A 229 3.13 27.28 -10.50
CA GLU A 229 4.08 28.33 -10.84
C GLU A 229 5.32 27.74 -11.53
N ILE A 230 5.78 28.41 -12.60
CA ILE A 230 6.99 28.01 -13.32
C ILE A 230 8.23 28.44 -12.54
N ILE A 231 9.01 27.46 -12.09
CA ILE A 231 10.29 27.71 -11.43
C ILE A 231 11.41 27.81 -12.48
N LYS A 232 12.03 28.98 -12.61
CA LYS A 232 13.07 29.27 -13.63
C LYS A 232 14.44 28.62 -13.36
N LYS A 233 14.73 28.27 -12.11
CA LYS A 233 16.03 27.75 -11.68
C LYS A 233 15.84 26.58 -10.73
N ASP A 234 16.66 25.56 -10.87
CA ASP A 234 16.67 24.40 -9.98
C ASP A 234 16.71 24.83 -8.49
N PRO A 235 15.65 24.53 -7.71
CA PRO A 235 15.55 24.93 -6.31
C PRO A 235 16.38 24.06 -5.36
N THR A 236 17.00 22.97 -5.83
CA THR A 236 17.67 21.96 -4.98
C THR A 236 18.68 22.59 -4.01
N LYS A 237 19.57 23.46 -4.49
CA LYS A 237 20.58 24.13 -3.63
C LYS A 237 19.94 25.05 -2.59
N LYS A 238 18.87 25.75 -2.96
CA LYS A 238 18.14 26.66 -2.06
C LYS A 238 17.47 25.84 -0.96
N LEU A 239 16.74 24.79 -1.33
CA LEU A 239 16.07 23.89 -0.38
C LEU A 239 17.06 23.20 0.56
N THR A 240 18.20 22.72 0.05
CA THR A 240 19.24 22.08 0.88
C THR A 240 19.83 23.06 1.89
N SER A 241 20.10 24.31 1.46
CA SER A 241 20.63 25.34 2.34
C SER A 241 19.61 25.73 3.42
N SER A 242 18.34 25.91 3.04
CA SER A 242 17.26 26.21 3.99
C SER A 242 17.02 25.06 4.98
N LEU A 243 17.04 23.82 4.51
CA LEU A 243 16.93 22.64 5.37
C LEU A 243 18.07 22.58 6.38
N ARG A 244 19.32 22.81 5.93
CA ARG A 244 20.48 22.85 6.81
C ARG A 244 20.35 23.91 7.90
N VAL A 245 19.98 25.13 7.53
CA VAL A 245 19.80 26.25 8.47
C VAL A 245 18.76 25.88 9.53
N MET A 246 17.59 25.40 9.10
CA MET A 246 16.50 24.99 9.98
C MET A 246 16.94 23.88 10.96
N LEU A 247 17.55 22.81 10.45
CA LEU A 247 18.01 21.70 11.29
C LEU A 247 19.11 22.13 12.27
N THR A 248 19.99 23.06 11.86
CA THR A 248 21.04 23.59 12.74
C THR A 248 20.43 24.44 13.85
N GLU A 249 19.43 25.27 13.54
CA GLU A 249 18.69 26.01 14.57
C GLU A 249 17.95 25.08 15.54
N TRP A 250 17.31 24.02 15.05
CA TRP A 250 16.62 23.05 15.91
C TRP A 250 17.59 22.33 16.83
N LYS A 251 18.75 21.95 16.31
CA LYS A 251 19.82 21.35 17.12
C LYS A 251 20.35 22.31 18.17
N ASN A 252 20.57 23.58 17.84
CA ASN A 252 21.06 24.59 18.78
C ASN A 252 20.04 24.94 19.87
N LYS A 253 18.75 24.70 19.61
CA LYS A 253 17.65 24.86 20.57
C LYS A 253 17.32 23.57 21.33
N ASP A 254 18.12 22.52 21.15
CA ASP A 254 17.92 21.19 21.74
C ASP A 254 16.54 20.56 21.43
N TYR A 255 15.93 20.92 20.29
CA TYR A 255 14.70 20.27 19.81
C TYR A 255 14.97 18.92 19.16
N ILE A 256 16.17 18.74 18.61
CA ILE A 256 16.66 17.50 18.03
C ILE A 256 18.09 17.26 18.48
N ASP A 257 18.45 15.99 18.63
CA ASP A 257 19.83 15.62 18.98
C ASP A 257 20.76 15.57 17.74
N GLY A 258 22.04 15.30 17.98
CA GLY A 258 23.01 15.16 16.90
C GLY A 258 22.78 13.95 15.98
N SER A 259 22.09 12.92 16.46
CA SER A 259 21.75 11.71 15.71
C SER A 259 20.58 11.96 14.76
N GLU A 260 19.52 12.57 15.27
CA GLU A 260 18.35 13.03 14.53
C GLU A 260 18.74 14.04 13.47
N TYR A 261 19.60 15.01 13.78
CA TYR A 261 20.14 15.93 12.78
C TYR A 261 20.73 15.18 11.57
N ARG A 262 21.55 14.14 11.80
CA ARG A 262 22.15 13.35 10.72
C ARG A 262 21.13 12.49 9.97
N LYS A 263 20.07 12.04 10.64
CA LYS A 263 18.98 11.27 10.03
C LYS A 263 18.10 12.15 9.13
N LEU A 264 17.85 13.38 9.54
CA LEU A 264 16.98 14.33 8.84
C LEU A 264 17.69 15.06 7.71
N TYR A 265 18.99 15.35 7.87
CA TYR A 265 19.77 16.04 6.86
C TYR A 265 20.02 15.15 5.64
N CYS A 266 19.63 15.65 4.46
CA CYS A 266 19.88 15.01 3.18
C CYS A 266 20.54 16.02 2.24
N SER A 267 21.72 15.67 1.71
CA SER A 267 22.51 16.53 0.81
C SER A 267 22.39 16.16 -0.66
N ASP A 268 21.95 14.94 -0.94
CA ASP A 268 21.90 14.28 -2.25
C ASP A 268 20.46 13.98 -2.70
N GLY A 269 19.47 14.58 -2.03
CA GLY A 269 18.06 14.37 -2.31
C GLY A 269 17.65 14.90 -3.68
N MET A 270 16.78 14.16 -4.35
CA MET A 270 16.25 14.56 -5.65
C MET A 270 15.01 15.45 -5.52
N LEU A 271 14.67 16.19 -6.56
CA LEU A 271 13.37 16.85 -6.61
C LEU A 271 12.25 15.82 -6.82
N PRO A 272 11.08 16.00 -6.17
CA PRO A 272 9.92 15.18 -6.43
C PRO A 272 9.57 15.19 -7.93
N ARG A 273 9.21 14.01 -8.46
CA ARG A 273 8.85 13.86 -9.88
C ARG A 273 7.36 13.64 -10.01
N ALA A 274 6.73 14.40 -10.90
CA ALA A 274 5.33 14.20 -11.22
C ALA A 274 5.18 13.28 -12.43
N TYR A 275 4.20 12.38 -12.39
CA TYR A 275 3.78 11.54 -13.51
C TYR A 275 2.27 11.34 -13.48
N GLY A 276 1.67 11.11 -14.65
CA GLY A 276 0.25 10.83 -14.83
C GLY A 276 -0.06 9.34 -14.92
N LEU A 277 -1.14 8.92 -14.26
CA LEU A 277 -1.74 7.58 -14.39
C LEU A 277 -3.08 7.64 -15.14
N PRO A 278 -3.29 6.89 -16.23
CA PRO A 278 -4.54 6.91 -16.98
C PRO A 278 -5.72 6.35 -16.19
N LYS A 279 -6.80 7.14 -16.10
CA LYS A 279 -8.09 6.72 -15.54
C LYS A 279 -8.91 5.98 -16.60
N ILE A 280 -8.51 4.75 -16.93
CA ILE A 280 -9.16 3.92 -17.98
C ILE A 280 -10.64 3.58 -17.74
N HIS A 281 -11.19 3.95 -16.57
CA HIS A 281 -12.59 3.75 -16.20
C HIS A 281 -13.45 5.02 -16.40
N LYS A 282 -12.85 6.11 -16.91
CA LYS A 282 -13.52 7.38 -17.23
C LYS A 282 -13.46 7.62 -18.75
N PRO A 283 -14.42 8.35 -19.34
CA PRO A 283 -14.35 8.73 -20.75
C PRO A 283 -13.07 9.53 -21.02
N ASP A 284 -12.51 9.39 -22.22
CA ASP A 284 -11.25 10.03 -22.67
C ASP A 284 -9.99 9.66 -21.86
N CYS A 285 -10.10 8.72 -20.91
CA CYS A 285 -8.99 8.20 -20.10
C CYS A 285 -8.06 9.28 -19.51
N PRO A 286 -8.58 10.32 -18.82
CA PRO A 286 -7.77 11.43 -18.31
C PRO A 286 -6.69 10.94 -17.35
N LEU A 287 -5.56 11.65 -17.31
CA LEU A 287 -4.44 11.32 -16.42
C LEU A 287 -4.70 11.84 -14.99
N ARG A 288 -4.42 11.01 -13.98
CA ARG A 288 -4.28 11.44 -12.58
C ARG A 288 -2.82 11.79 -12.32
N ILE A 289 -2.54 13.05 -11.97
CA ILE A 289 -1.19 13.44 -11.54
C ILE A 289 -0.86 12.79 -10.19
N ILE A 290 0.29 12.15 -10.12
CA ILE A 290 0.94 11.63 -8.93
C ILE A 290 2.29 12.32 -8.79
N VAL A 291 2.59 12.84 -7.60
CA VAL A 291 3.90 13.40 -7.28
C VAL A 291 4.64 12.40 -6.40
N SER A 292 5.69 11.80 -6.93
CA SER A 292 6.57 10.92 -6.14
C SER A 292 7.60 11.74 -5.39
N SER A 293 7.48 11.74 -4.07
CA SER A 293 8.45 12.33 -3.15
C SER A 293 9.45 11.31 -2.60
N ILE A 294 9.45 10.07 -3.12
CA ILE A 294 10.36 9.01 -2.67
C ILE A 294 11.79 9.40 -3.02
N GLY A 295 12.69 9.38 -2.03
CA GLY A 295 14.08 9.81 -2.20
C GLY A 295 14.24 11.31 -2.42
N SER A 296 13.21 12.11 -2.13
CA SER A 296 13.31 13.57 -2.23
C SER A 296 14.02 14.17 -1.02
N LEU A 297 14.60 15.36 -1.22
CA LEU A 297 15.37 16.09 -0.20
C LEU A 297 14.61 16.28 1.12
N LEU A 298 13.30 16.52 1.04
CA LEU A 298 12.45 16.80 2.21
C LEU A 298 11.72 15.56 2.73
N HIS A 299 11.93 14.39 2.14
CA HIS A 299 11.21 13.17 2.49
C HIS A 299 11.44 12.79 3.97
N SER A 300 12.70 12.73 4.41
CA SER A 300 13.04 12.37 5.80
C SER A 300 12.44 13.34 6.81
N LEU A 301 12.48 14.64 6.52
CA LEU A 301 11.85 15.67 7.35
C LEU A 301 10.33 15.51 7.40
N ALA A 302 9.69 15.31 6.24
CA ALA A 302 8.25 15.12 6.16
C ALA A 302 7.78 13.87 6.92
N SER A 303 8.51 12.76 6.81
CA SER A 303 8.23 11.54 7.58
C SER A 303 8.37 11.78 9.09
N PHE A 304 9.44 12.45 9.53
CA PHE A 304 9.64 12.79 10.93
C PHE A 304 8.51 13.66 11.49
N LEU A 305 8.11 14.71 10.78
CA LEU A 305 6.99 15.55 11.20
C LEU A 305 5.67 14.78 11.20
N HIS A 306 5.46 13.88 10.23
CA HIS A 306 4.28 13.04 10.18
C HIS A 306 4.19 12.10 11.38
N GLU A 307 5.30 11.49 11.82
CA GLU A 307 5.36 10.64 13.01
C GLU A 307 4.93 11.42 14.26
N ILE A 308 5.50 12.61 14.48
CA ILE A 308 5.12 13.48 15.60
C ILE A 308 3.63 13.84 15.55
N LEU A 309 3.14 14.28 14.39
CA LEU A 309 1.73 14.64 14.21
C LEU A 309 0.81 13.43 14.44
N PHE A 310 1.20 12.25 13.97
CA PHE A 310 0.40 11.04 14.13
C PHE A 310 0.31 10.61 15.60
N GLU A 311 1.40 10.71 16.35
CA GLU A 311 1.43 10.36 17.78
C GLU A 311 0.67 11.35 18.66
N THR A 312 0.66 12.63 18.30
CA THR A 312 -0.05 13.68 19.05
C THR A 312 -1.57 13.63 18.85
N ILE A 313 -2.07 13.00 17.79
CA ILE A 313 -3.51 12.89 17.54
C ILE A 313 -4.10 11.73 18.37
N PRO A 314 -5.02 12.00 19.31
CA PRO A 314 -5.61 10.94 20.13
C PRO A 314 -6.42 9.97 19.26
N VAL A 315 -6.19 8.68 19.47
CA VAL A 315 -6.96 7.64 18.80
C VAL A 315 -8.31 7.52 19.47
N ALA A 316 -9.39 7.79 18.72
CA ALA A 316 -10.75 7.58 19.22
C ALA A 316 -10.96 6.10 19.62
N ASP A 317 -11.70 5.86 20.71
CA ASP A 317 -12.01 4.49 21.20
C ASP A 317 -12.76 3.64 20.16
N SER A 318 -13.48 4.31 19.26
CA SER A 318 -14.17 3.72 18.12
C SER A 318 -13.24 3.30 16.97
N ASN A 319 -11.94 3.61 17.03
CA ASN A 319 -11.00 3.28 15.97
C ASN A 319 -10.78 1.76 15.87
N ILE A 320 -11.21 1.21 14.74
CA ILE A 320 -10.99 -0.16 14.32
C ILE A 320 -9.96 -0.16 13.20
N LYS A 321 -8.74 -0.57 13.52
CA LYS A 321 -7.59 -0.55 12.59
C LYS A 321 -7.81 -1.41 11.33
N ASN A 322 -8.46 -2.57 11.47
CA ASN A 322 -8.72 -3.48 10.36
C ASN A 322 -9.84 -4.47 10.70
N SER A 323 -10.23 -5.27 9.70
CA SER A 323 -11.27 -6.29 9.83
C SER A 323 -10.94 -7.38 10.85
N PHE A 324 -9.66 -7.71 11.07
CA PHE A 324 -9.26 -8.69 12.08
C PHE A 324 -9.44 -8.17 13.51
N LYS A 325 -9.04 -6.92 13.77
CA LYS A 325 -9.26 -6.23 15.05
C LYS A 325 -10.76 -6.05 15.33
N LEU A 326 -11.55 -5.84 14.28
CA LEU A 326 -13.00 -5.84 14.38
C LEU A 326 -13.51 -7.21 14.84
N ILE A 327 -13.10 -8.28 14.14
CA ILE A 327 -13.50 -9.64 14.47
C ILE A 327 -13.05 -10.03 15.87
N GLU A 328 -11.85 -9.65 16.30
CA GLU A 328 -11.34 -9.91 17.64
C GLU A 328 -12.17 -9.17 18.70
N LYS A 329 -12.42 -7.87 18.50
CA LYS A 329 -13.35 -7.12 19.35
C LYS A 329 -14.70 -7.82 19.41
N LEU A 330 -15.26 -8.27 18.29
CA LEU A 330 -16.54 -8.98 18.23
C LEU A 330 -16.50 -10.42 18.77
N LYS A 331 -15.36 -11.12 18.73
CA LYS A 331 -15.22 -12.50 19.22
C LYS A 331 -15.28 -12.61 20.73
N CYS A 332 -14.85 -11.57 21.45
CA CYS A 332 -15.11 -11.45 22.88
C CYS A 332 -16.62 -11.51 23.23
N PHE A 333 -17.51 -11.38 22.24
CA PHE A 333 -18.96 -11.44 22.40
C PHE A 333 -19.55 -12.82 22.06
N ASN A 334 -18.97 -13.57 21.10
CA ASN A 334 -19.52 -14.85 20.65
C ASN A 334 -19.26 -16.04 21.59
N ASN A 335 -18.37 -15.90 22.58
CA ASN A 335 -18.26 -16.88 23.67
C ASN A 335 -19.33 -16.68 24.75
N ALA A 336 -20.23 -15.70 24.57
CA ALA A 336 -21.31 -15.37 25.49
C ALA A 336 -22.70 -15.59 24.87
N ASP A 337 -22.92 -16.76 24.27
CA ASP A 337 -24.24 -17.39 24.25
C ASP A 337 -24.04 -18.70 25.03
N ILE A 338 -24.35 -18.82 26.32
CA ILE A 338 -25.70 -18.88 26.91
C ILE A 338 -25.56 -18.50 28.39
N SER A 339 -25.81 -17.25 28.75
CA SER A 339 -26.11 -16.84 30.13
C SER A 339 -26.61 -15.41 30.11
N ILE A 340 -27.92 -15.25 29.90
CA ILE A 340 -28.68 -14.02 30.17
C ILE A 340 -28.75 -13.76 31.71
N LYS A 341 -27.72 -14.16 32.47
CA LYS A 341 -27.71 -14.11 33.94
C LYS A 341 -26.49 -13.44 34.57
N HIS A 342 -25.53 -12.91 33.82
CA HIS A 342 -24.48 -12.10 34.44
C HIS A 342 -24.35 -10.71 33.79
N ASP A 343 -24.75 -9.73 34.60
CA ASP A 343 -24.57 -8.29 34.52
C ASP A 343 -25.24 -7.54 33.35
N ALA A 344 -26.53 -7.25 33.55
CA ALA A 344 -27.41 -6.45 32.67
C ALA A 344 -26.93 -5.00 32.41
N ASN A 345 -25.74 -4.62 32.90
CA ASN A 345 -25.13 -3.31 32.73
C ASN A 345 -23.95 -3.26 31.75
N SER A 346 -23.54 -4.38 31.13
CA SER A 346 -22.35 -4.40 30.28
C SER A 346 -22.50 -3.63 28.96
N TYR A 347 -23.72 -3.53 28.42
CA TYR A 347 -24.00 -2.76 27.21
C TYR A 347 -25.25 -1.89 27.37
N PRO A 348 -25.23 -0.67 26.78
CA PRO A 348 -26.43 0.14 26.70
C PRO A 348 -27.50 -0.61 25.89
N SER A 349 -28.75 -0.55 26.35
CA SER A 349 -29.87 -1.07 25.59
C SER A 349 -29.92 -0.44 24.20
N TYR A 350 -30.51 -1.15 23.23
CA TYR A 350 -30.71 -0.59 21.88
C TYR A 350 -31.39 0.79 21.92
N TYR A 351 -32.26 1.03 22.90
CA TYR A 351 -32.86 2.33 23.17
C TYR A 351 -31.82 3.42 23.48
N LYS A 352 -30.87 3.15 24.39
CA LYS A 352 -29.75 4.07 24.69
C LYS A 352 -28.86 4.31 23.46
N VAL A 353 -28.64 3.28 22.63
CA VAL A 353 -27.90 3.41 21.36
C VAL A 353 -28.67 4.28 20.35
N GLN A 354 -30.00 4.13 20.28
CA GLN A 354 -30.84 4.95 19.41
C GLN A 354 -30.85 6.43 19.84
N GLN A 355 -30.84 6.70 21.15
CA GLN A 355 -30.65 8.05 21.69
C GLN A 355 -29.28 8.62 21.27
N ALA A 356 -28.19 7.87 21.47
CA ALA A 356 -26.86 8.30 21.04
C ALA A 356 -26.75 8.52 19.52
N LYS A 357 -27.47 7.73 18.71
CA LYS A 357 -27.58 7.95 17.25
C LYS A 357 -28.32 9.25 16.92
N ARG A 358 -29.40 9.57 17.64
CA ARG A 358 -30.14 10.83 17.47
C ARG A 358 -29.26 12.04 17.75
N ASP A 359 -28.39 11.96 18.76
CA ASP A 359 -27.40 13.01 19.07
C ASP A 359 -26.35 13.21 17.96
N CYS A 360 -26.23 12.26 17.03
CA CYS A 360 -25.30 12.34 15.90
C CYS A 360 -25.96 12.88 14.62
N TYR A 361 -27.27 13.13 14.60
CA TYR A 361 -27.96 13.68 13.45
C TYR A 361 -28.09 15.20 13.56
N PRO A 362 -27.90 15.93 12.44
CA PRO A 362 -28.26 17.35 12.40
C PRO A 362 -29.78 17.51 12.56
N LEU A 363 -30.23 18.73 12.87
CA LEU A 363 -31.65 19.05 12.99
C LEU A 363 -32.39 18.62 11.72
N ILE A 364 -33.58 18.02 11.87
CA ILE A 364 -34.37 17.48 10.74
C ILE A 364 -34.61 18.55 9.67
N GLN A 365 -34.80 19.81 10.07
CA GLN A 365 -34.98 20.96 9.19
C GLN A 365 -33.77 21.23 8.27
N ALA A 366 -32.59 20.76 8.66
CA ALA A 366 -31.34 20.92 7.91
C ALA A 366 -31.08 19.77 6.92
N ILE A 367 -31.92 18.71 6.93
CA ILE A 367 -31.78 17.53 6.08
C ILE A 367 -32.89 17.55 5.02
N LYS A 368 -32.52 17.39 3.75
CA LYS A 368 -33.47 17.20 2.63
C LYS A 368 -33.16 15.87 1.95
N ILE A 369 -34.14 14.97 1.91
CA ILE A 369 -34.00 13.66 1.27
C ILE A 369 -35.11 13.55 0.23
N THR A 370 -34.73 13.17 -0.99
CA THR A 370 -35.62 12.82 -2.09
C THR A 370 -35.30 11.40 -2.57
N ASP A 371 -36.09 10.86 -3.49
CA ASP A 371 -35.84 9.52 -4.07
C ASP A 371 -34.53 9.45 -4.87
N THR A 372 -33.97 10.61 -5.25
CA THR A 372 -32.80 10.71 -6.13
C THR A 372 -31.59 11.42 -5.51
N SER A 373 -31.78 12.12 -4.39
CA SER A 373 -30.72 12.90 -3.76
C SER A 373 -30.91 13.03 -2.25
N ALA A 374 -29.81 13.24 -1.54
CA ALA A 374 -29.82 13.61 -0.13
C ALA A 374 -28.85 14.77 0.09
N GLU A 375 -29.31 15.81 0.77
CA GLU A 375 -28.57 17.04 1.00
C GLU A 375 -28.70 17.47 2.47
N ILE A 376 -27.63 18.07 3.01
CA ILE A 376 -27.59 18.59 4.37
C ILE A 376 -27.05 20.02 4.31
N ASN A 377 -27.65 20.93 5.06
CA ASN A 377 -27.14 22.30 5.20
C ASN A 377 -25.71 22.27 5.79
N LEU A 378 -24.76 22.88 5.08
CA LEU A 378 -23.34 22.85 5.47
C LEU A 378 -23.08 23.48 6.84
N GLN A 379 -23.77 24.58 7.18
CA GLN A 379 -23.59 25.23 8.48
C GLN A 379 -24.02 24.30 9.61
N ALA A 380 -25.18 23.65 9.48
CA ALA A 380 -25.67 22.68 10.46
C ALA A 380 -24.72 21.48 10.62
N LEU A 381 -24.08 21.04 9.53
CA LEU A 381 -23.07 19.97 9.57
C LEU A 381 -21.80 20.41 10.31
N LEU A 382 -21.32 21.62 10.05
CA LEU A 382 -20.14 22.18 10.70
C LEU A 382 -20.38 22.41 12.20
N ASP A 383 -21.52 22.98 12.58
CA ASP A 383 -21.90 23.23 13.97
C ASP A 383 -21.98 21.92 14.77
N LEU A 384 -22.62 20.89 14.19
CA LEU A 384 -22.68 19.56 14.80
C LEU A 384 -21.28 18.95 14.97
N THR A 385 -20.42 19.10 13.97
CA THR A 385 -19.05 18.57 14.00
C THR A 385 -18.23 19.25 15.09
N VAL A 386 -18.27 20.59 15.17
CA VAL A 386 -17.58 21.38 16.20
C VAL A 386 -18.09 21.03 17.60
N HIS A 387 -19.42 20.94 17.78
CA HIS A 387 -20.01 20.55 19.06
C HIS A 387 -19.53 19.18 19.54
N ARG A 388 -19.45 18.20 18.63
CA ARG A 388 -18.95 16.86 18.96
C ARG A 388 -17.46 16.87 19.24
N MET A 389 -16.66 17.61 18.47
CA MET A 389 -15.24 17.79 18.74
C MET A 389 -15.01 18.42 20.11
N SER A 390 -15.78 19.46 20.47
CA SER A 390 -15.68 20.12 21.78
C SER A 390 -15.88 19.15 22.93
N LYS A 391 -16.80 18.18 22.81
CA LYS A 391 -17.03 17.13 23.81
C LYS A 391 -15.86 16.15 23.92
N VAL A 392 -15.27 15.75 22.78
CA VAL A 392 -14.16 14.79 22.74
C VAL A 392 -12.86 15.40 23.26
N PHE A 393 -12.54 16.62 22.83
CA PHE A 393 -11.31 17.31 23.19
C PHE A 393 -11.42 18.10 24.51
N ASN A 394 -12.59 18.04 25.17
CA ASN A 394 -12.90 18.78 26.40
C ASN A 394 -12.49 20.26 26.31
N ILE A 395 -12.75 20.89 25.14
CA ILE A 395 -12.36 22.26 24.86
C ILE A 395 -13.19 23.17 25.78
N LYS A 396 -12.54 23.69 26.82
CA LYS A 396 -13.13 24.69 27.72
C LYS A 396 -12.72 26.07 27.20
N LYS A 397 -13.71 26.95 26.98
CA LYS A 397 -13.40 28.38 26.82
C LYS A 397 -12.83 28.88 28.14
N HIS A 398 -11.63 29.46 28.10
CA HIS A 398 -11.02 30.09 29.28
C HIS A 398 -11.46 31.55 29.41
N SER A 399 -11.87 32.17 28.29
CA SER A 399 -12.52 33.49 28.24
C SER A 399 -13.61 33.55 27.16
N GLU A 400 -14.56 34.50 27.28
CA GLU A 400 -15.54 34.77 26.20
C GLU A 400 -14.88 35.28 24.91
N THR A 401 -13.63 35.76 24.99
CA THR A 401 -12.86 36.31 23.88
C THR A 401 -12.02 35.28 23.11
N ASP A 402 -11.94 34.02 23.59
CA ASP A 402 -11.16 32.97 22.92
C ASP A 402 -11.81 32.59 21.58
N LYS A 403 -11.12 32.90 20.48
CA LYS A 403 -11.52 32.53 19.11
C LYS A 403 -10.74 31.30 18.66
N PHE A 404 -11.48 30.22 18.36
CA PHE A 404 -10.93 29.03 17.72
C PHE A 404 -11.18 29.09 16.22
N ILE A 405 -10.17 28.72 15.42
CA ILE A 405 -10.28 28.64 13.97
C ILE A 405 -10.35 27.17 13.58
N LEU A 406 -11.48 26.74 13.02
CA LEU A 406 -11.62 25.43 12.42
C LEU A 406 -11.09 25.46 10.98
N ILE A 407 -9.97 24.77 10.73
CA ILE A 407 -9.46 24.55 9.38
C ILE A 407 -10.04 23.21 8.89
N SER A 408 -10.87 23.26 7.84
CA SER A 408 -11.56 22.09 7.28
C SER A 408 -11.24 21.88 5.80
N LYS A 409 -11.27 20.63 5.34
CA LYS A 409 -11.17 20.25 3.93
C LYS A 409 -12.47 19.56 3.50
N TRP A 410 -12.93 19.85 2.29
CA TRP A 410 -14.10 19.19 1.70
C TRP A 410 -13.86 18.85 0.22
N GLY A 411 -14.71 17.99 -0.35
CA GLY A 411 -14.68 17.57 -1.75
C GLY A 411 -15.72 16.47 -2.02
N PHE A 412 -15.90 16.11 -3.30
CA PHE A 412 -16.80 15.05 -3.74
C PHE A 412 -16.11 14.14 -4.76
N ASP A 413 -16.51 12.86 -4.84
CA ASP A 413 -16.04 11.90 -5.84
C ASP A 413 -17.21 11.07 -6.35
N GLY A 414 -17.18 10.73 -7.64
CA GLY A 414 -18.22 9.97 -8.33
C GLY A 414 -17.77 8.52 -8.55
N ALA A 415 -18.43 7.58 -7.87
CA ALA A 415 -18.26 6.15 -8.09
C ALA A 415 -19.30 5.65 -9.09
N SER A 416 -18.86 4.94 -10.13
CA SER A 416 -19.76 4.16 -10.99
C SER A 416 -20.01 2.81 -10.32
N SER A 417 -21.27 2.40 -10.22
CA SER A 417 -21.68 1.06 -9.78
C SER A 417 -21.27 -0.04 -10.77
#